data_AF-A0A3L6JGJ5-F1
#
_entry.id   AF-A0A3L6JGJ5-F1
#
_cell.length_a   1.000
_cell.length_b   1.000
_cell.length_c   1.000
_cell.angle_alpha   90.00
_cell.angle_beta   90.00
_cell.angle_gamma   90.00
#
_symmetry.space_group_name_H-M   'P 1'
#
loop_
_entity.id
_entity.type
_entity.pdbx_description
1 polymer ?
#
loop_
_entity_poly.entity_id
_entity_poly.type
_entity_poly.pdbx_seq_one_letter_code
_entity_poly.pdbx_strand_id
1 'polypeptide(L)'
;MPRRYQFIFEAAAISSIIMVIDLLFGLILLFGFPGASLFVLVSNVLVIEFGAMLILGGCLMARQPLVDELRYDNAGKPTKAWRLAVQGRQILLSSIFVLLFALLFVLVENSLGV
;
A
#
# COMPACT_ATOMS: atom_id res chain seq x y z
N MET A 1 -22.80 3.56 2.89
CA MET A 1 -22.12 2.65 3.83
C MET A 1 -21.62 3.45 5.03
N PRO A 2 -21.62 2.91 6.26
CA PRO A 2 -21.13 3.64 7.43
C PRO A 2 -19.64 4.00 7.25
N ARG A 3 -19.28 5.27 7.53
CA ARG A 3 -17.94 5.87 7.31
C ARG A 3 -16.76 5.06 7.86
N ARG A 4 -16.98 4.14 8.80
CA ARG A 4 -15.93 3.30 9.41
C ARG A 4 -15.26 2.32 8.44
N TYR A 5 -16.00 1.73 7.50
CA TYR A 5 -15.44 0.72 6.59
C TYR A 5 -14.82 1.32 5.34
N GLN A 6 -15.21 2.54 5.00
CA GLN A 6 -14.77 3.21 3.78
C GLN A 6 -13.24 3.34 3.71
N PHE A 7 -12.60 3.61 4.85
CA PHE A 7 -11.14 3.71 4.96
C PHE A 7 -10.41 2.40 4.58
N ILE A 8 -10.97 1.26 4.99
CA ILE A 8 -10.42 -0.07 4.67
C ILE A 8 -10.59 -0.38 3.19
N PHE A 9 -11.77 -0.09 2.64
CA PHE A 9 -12.03 -0.28 1.20
C PHE A 9 -11.14 0.61 0.33
N GLU A 10 -10.90 1.86 0.73
CA GLU A 10 -9.98 2.75 0.03
C GLU A 10 -8.55 2.19 0.04
N ALA A 11 -8.08 1.62 1.17
CA ALA A 11 -6.75 1.02 1.26
C ALA A 11 -6.63 -0.26 0.41
N ALA A 12 -7.68 -1.08 0.39
CA ALA A 12 -7.77 -2.25 -0.48
C ALA A 12 -7.81 -1.85 -1.97
N ALA A 13 -8.50 -0.77 -2.32
CA ALA A 13 -8.55 -0.26 -3.69
C ALA A 13 -7.18 0.25 -4.16
N ILE A 14 -6.49 1.04 -3.32
CA ILE A 14 -5.14 1.56 -3.62
C ILE A 14 -4.17 0.40 -3.85
N SER A 15 -4.12 -0.56 -2.94
CA SER A 15 -3.24 -1.74 -3.07
C SER A 15 -3.59 -2.62 -4.28
N SER A 16 -4.87 -2.75 -4.63
CA SER A 16 -5.27 -3.47 -5.85
C SER A 16 -4.78 -2.79 -7.12
N ILE A 17 -4.80 -1.45 -7.17
CA ILE A 17 -4.24 -0.68 -8.30
C ILE A 17 -2.74 -0.91 -8.41
N ILE A 18 -2.01 -0.84 -7.30
CA ILE A 18 -0.57 -1.12 -7.23
C ILE A 18 -0.28 -2.52 -7.79
N MET A 19 -0.98 -3.54 -7.30
CA MET A 19 -0.85 -4.92 -7.76
C MET A 19 -1.08 -5.08 -9.26
N VAL A 20 -2.10 -4.41 -9.82
CA VAL A 20 -2.40 -4.47 -11.26
C VAL A 20 -1.27 -3.83 -12.07
N ILE A 21 -0.70 -2.71 -11.59
CA ILE A 21 0.44 -2.06 -12.23
C ILE A 21 1.65 -3.01 -12.23
N ASP A 22 1.95 -3.66 -11.11
CA ASP A 22 3.06 -4.61 -11.02
C ASP A 22 2.88 -5.83 -11.92
N LEU A 23 1.66 -6.35 -12.04
CA LEU A 23 1.34 -7.42 -12.98
C LEU A 23 1.61 -7.01 -14.43
N LEU A 24 1.22 -5.79 -14.81
CA LEU A 24 1.48 -5.26 -16.16
C LEU A 24 2.97 -5.09 -16.42
N PHE A 25 3.72 -4.55 -15.45
CA PHE A 25 5.18 -4.44 -15.55
C PHE A 25 5.85 -5.81 -15.63
N GLY A 26 5.41 -6.77 -14.82
CA GLY A 26 5.92 -8.13 -14.84
C GLY A 26 5.68 -8.82 -16.19
N LEU A 27 4.48 -8.65 -16.76
CA LEU A 27 4.17 -9.15 -18.11
C LEU A 27 5.07 -8.55 -19.19
N ILE A 28 5.37 -7.25 -19.10
CA ILE A 28 6.29 -6.59 -20.03
C ILE A 28 7.72 -7.16 -19.89
N LEU A 29 8.18 -7.39 -18.66
CA LEU A 29 9.52 -7.90 -18.40
C LEU A 29 9.73 -9.34 -18.89
N LEU A 30 8.67 -10.15 -18.95
CA LEU A 30 8.75 -11.51 -19.49
C LEU A 30 9.12 -11.57 -20.97
N PHE A 31 8.88 -10.51 -21.75
CA PHE A 31 9.38 -10.43 -23.13
C PHE A 31 10.92 -10.41 -23.20
N GLY A 32 11.59 -9.88 -22.17
CA GLY A 32 13.05 -9.84 -22.07
C GLY A 32 13.67 -11.05 -21.38
N PHE A 33 12.91 -11.74 -20.53
CA PHE A 33 13.38 -12.86 -19.71
C PHE A 33 12.44 -14.08 -19.82
N PRO A 34 12.44 -14.76 -20.97
CA PRO A 34 11.61 -15.95 -21.16
C PRO A 34 12.10 -17.07 -20.22
N GLY A 35 11.30 -17.39 -19.21
CA GLY A 35 11.60 -18.40 -18.19
C GLY A 35 11.60 -17.89 -16.75
N ALA A 36 11.48 -16.58 -16.53
CA ALA A 36 11.21 -16.05 -15.20
C ALA A 36 9.75 -16.34 -14.80
N SER A 37 9.51 -16.63 -13.52
CA SER A 37 8.14 -16.71 -12.98
C SER A 37 7.56 -15.30 -12.80
N LEU A 38 6.38 -15.07 -13.39
CA LEU A 38 5.62 -13.83 -13.23
C LEU A 38 5.28 -13.59 -11.77
N PHE A 39 4.86 -14.64 -11.07
CA PHE A 39 4.34 -14.54 -9.71
C PHE A 39 5.45 -14.26 -8.70
N VAL A 40 6.62 -14.88 -8.87
CA VAL A 40 7.81 -14.57 -8.05
C VAL A 40 8.28 -13.14 -8.30
N LEU A 41 8.34 -12.71 -9.56
CA LEU A 41 8.75 -11.35 -9.91
C LEU A 41 7.83 -10.30 -9.25
N VAL A 42 6.52 -10.43 -9.45
CA VAL A 42 5.51 -9.52 -8.89
C VAL A 42 5.52 -9.55 -7.37
N SER A 43 5.61 -10.73 -6.76
CA SER A 43 5.73 -10.85 -5.29
C SER A 43 6.94 -10.08 -4.76
N ASN A 44 8.10 -10.20 -5.40
CA ASN A 44 9.31 -9.50 -4.96
C ASN A 44 9.16 -7.97 -5.06
N VAL A 45 8.53 -7.47 -6.12
CA VAL A 45 8.26 -6.03 -6.28
C VAL A 45 7.30 -5.55 -5.18
N LEU A 46 6.19 -6.25 -4.96
CA LEU A 46 5.22 -5.92 -3.91
C LEU A 46 5.86 -5.89 -2.51
N VAL A 47 6.83 -6.77 -2.21
CA VAL A 47 7.56 -6.74 -0.92
C VAL A 47 8.43 -5.49 -0.80
N ILE A 48 9.11 -5.08 -1.87
CA ILE A 48 9.90 -3.85 -1.89
C ILE A 48 8.99 -2.63 -1.69
N GLU A 49 7.87 -2.58 -2.40
CA GLU A 49 6.88 -1.51 -2.27
C GLU A 49 6.25 -1.46 -0.88
N PHE A 50 5.95 -2.62 -0.29
CA PHE A 50 5.53 -2.70 1.10
C PHE A 50 6.53 -2.02 2.04
N GLY A 51 7.83 -2.32 1.89
CA GLY A 51 8.89 -1.68 2.66
C GLY A 51 8.93 -0.16 2.46
N ALA A 52 8.85 0.30 1.21
CA ALA A 52 8.83 1.72 0.87
C ALA A 52 7.61 2.43 1.48
N MET A 53 6.43 1.83 1.37
CA MET A 53 5.18 2.35 1.93
C MET A 53 5.21 2.37 3.46
N LEU A 54 5.85 1.42 4.13
CA LEU A 54 6.04 1.47 5.59
C LEU A 54 6.89 2.67 6.01
N ILE A 55 8.00 2.91 5.32
CA ILE A 55 8.89 4.05 5.62
C ILE A 55 8.14 5.36 5.38
N LEU A 56 7.56 5.54 4.19
CA LEU A 56 6.85 6.77 3.82
C LEU A 56 5.60 6.99 4.69
N GLY A 57 4.79 5.96 4.88
CA GLY A 57 3.59 6.00 5.71
C GLY A 57 3.91 6.30 7.17
N GLY A 58 4.96 5.68 7.72
CA GLY A 58 5.45 5.93 9.07
C GLY A 58 5.95 7.37 9.24
N CYS A 59 6.77 7.88 8.31
CA CYS A 59 7.26 9.26 8.35
C CYS A 59 6.13 10.30 8.26
N LEU A 60 5.08 10.02 7.48
CA LEU A 60 3.92 10.89 7.36
C LEU A 60 3.03 10.82 8.60
N MET A 61 2.78 9.61 9.13
CA MET A 61 1.98 9.40 10.33
C MET A 61 2.64 9.98 11.59
N ALA A 62 3.98 9.97 11.67
CA ALA A 62 4.74 10.59 12.75
C ALA A 62 4.50 12.11 12.91
N ARG A 63 3.93 12.77 11.89
CA ARG A 63 3.53 14.19 11.95
C ARG A 63 2.21 14.41 12.70
N GLN A 64 1.62 13.36 13.27
CA GLN A 64 0.40 13.47 14.05
C GLN A 64 0.62 14.41 15.25
N PRO A 65 -0.16 15.50 15.39
CA PRO A 65 -0.07 16.37 16.56
C PRO A 65 -0.41 15.59 17.83
N LEU A 66 0.44 15.72 18.85
CA LEU A 66 0.29 15.07 20.17
C LEU A 66 -0.93 15.59 20.93
N VAL A 67 -1.25 16.88 20.75
CA VAL A 67 -2.39 17.55 21.40
C VAL A 67 -3.53 17.69 20.39
N ASP A 68 -4.73 17.28 20.77
CA ASP A 68 -5.91 17.26 19.90
C ASP A 68 -6.31 18.66 19.41
N GLU A 69 -6.09 19.68 20.25
CA GLU A 69 -6.32 21.09 19.94
C GLU A 69 -5.47 21.59 18.75
N LEU A 70 -4.30 20.98 18.52
CA LEU A 70 -3.39 21.35 17.42
C LEU A 70 -3.75 20.66 16.09
N ARG A 71 -4.79 19.81 16.06
CA ARG A 71 -5.25 19.13 14.83
C ARG A 71 -6.04 20.06 13.93
N TYR A 72 -6.69 21.08 14.49
CA TYR A 72 -7.53 22.02 13.77
C TYR A 72 -7.02 23.45 14.00
N ASP A 73 -7.07 24.27 12.95
CA ASP A 73 -6.77 25.70 13.09
C ASP A 73 -7.94 26.45 13.77
N ASN A 74 -7.74 27.74 14.04
CA ASN A 74 -8.75 28.61 14.64
C ASN A 74 -10.03 28.74 13.78
N ALA A 75 -10.00 28.32 12.51
CA ALA A 75 -11.15 28.27 11.62
C ALA A 75 -11.80 26.87 11.54
N GLY A 76 -11.35 25.92 12.38
CA GLY A 76 -11.84 24.54 12.42
C GLY A 76 -11.36 23.66 11.25
N LYS A 77 -10.41 24.12 10.45
CA LYS A 77 -9.87 23.35 9.32
C LYS A 77 -8.70 22.48 9.77
N PRO A 78 -8.55 21.27 9.21
CA PRO A 78 -7.46 20.37 9.58
C PRO A 78 -6.10 20.97 9.19
N THR A 79 -5.16 20.98 10.13
CA THR A 79 -3.80 21.47 9.89
C THR A 79 -3.09 20.63 8.83
N LYS A 80 -2.04 21.18 8.19
CA LYS A 80 -1.24 20.43 7.21
C LYS A 80 -0.63 19.17 7.83
N ALA A 81 -0.15 19.27 9.06
CA ALA A 81 0.41 18.15 9.81
C ALA A 81 -0.62 17.02 10.01
N TRP A 82 -1.84 17.38 10.45
CA TRP A 82 -2.92 16.41 10.63
C TRP A 82 -3.33 15.75 9.31
N ARG A 83 -3.45 16.51 8.21
CA ARG A 83 -3.76 15.94 6.89
C ARG A 83 -2.72 14.93 6.42
N LEU A 84 -1.43 15.25 6.59
CA LEU A 84 -0.35 14.34 6.24
C LEU A 84 -0.35 13.09 7.12
N ALA A 85 -0.66 13.22 8.41
CA ALA A 85 -0.76 12.07 9.31
C ALA A 85 -1.90 11.12 8.91
N VAL A 86 -3.05 11.66 8.52
CA VAL A 86 -4.18 10.86 8.00
C VAL A 86 -3.82 10.15 6.70
N GLN A 87 -3.10 10.82 5.79
CA GLN A 87 -2.57 10.19 4.58
C GLN A 87 -1.56 9.09 4.89
N GLY A 88 -0.63 9.33 5.83
CA GLY A 88 0.34 8.34 6.28
C GLY A 88 -0.32 7.09 6.83
N ARG A 89 -1.37 7.25 7.65
CA ARG A 89 -2.19 6.14 8.14
C ARG A 89 -2.82 5.33 6.99
N GLN A 90 -3.29 5.99 5.94
CA GLN A 90 -3.89 5.31 4.78
C GLN A 90 -2.85 4.52 3.98
N ILE A 91 -1.65 5.08 3.81
CA ILE A 91 -0.52 4.39 3.18
C ILE A 91 -0.13 3.15 3.98
N LEU A 92 -0.06 3.26 5.31
CA LEU A 92 0.25 2.12 6.19
C LEU A 92 -0.80 1.01 6.14
N LEU A 93 -2.09 1.34 6.03
CA LEU A 93 -3.10 0.31 5.82
C LEU A 93 -2.99 -0.32 4.43
N SER A 94 -2.74 0.49 3.41
CA SER A 94 -2.59 0.01 2.04
C SER A 94 -1.38 -0.92 1.92
N SER A 95 -0.29 -0.64 2.64
CA SER A 95 0.91 -1.48 2.64
C SER A 95 0.64 -2.88 3.22
N ILE A 96 -0.24 -3.00 4.21
CA ILE A 96 -0.67 -4.32 4.72
C ILE A 96 -1.34 -5.14 3.61
N PHE A 97 -2.22 -4.53 2.81
CA PHE A 97 -2.84 -5.22 1.68
C PHE A 97 -1.84 -5.57 0.57
N VAL A 98 -0.87 -4.69 0.28
CA VAL A 98 0.23 -4.98 -0.65
C VAL A 98 1.01 -6.21 -0.19
N LEU A 99 1.33 -6.31 1.11
CA LEU A 99 1.99 -7.50 1.67
C LEU A 99 1.11 -8.76 1.55
N LEU A 100 -0.20 -8.64 1.78
CA LEU A 100 -1.14 -9.75 1.61
C LEU A 100 -1.20 -10.23 0.16
N PHE A 101 -1.13 -9.32 -0.83
CA PHE A 101 -1.02 -9.70 -2.23
C PHE A 101 0.30 -10.40 -2.55
N ALA A 102 1.43 -9.89 -2.03
CA ALA A 102 2.71 -10.58 -2.18
C ALA A 102 2.64 -12.02 -1.65
N LEU A 103 2.10 -12.20 -0.46
CA LEU A 103 1.90 -13.52 0.14
C LEU A 103 0.96 -14.39 -0.69
N LEU A 104 -0.13 -13.83 -1.23
CA LEU A 104 -1.04 -14.52 -2.12
C LEU A 104 -0.30 -15.07 -3.35
N PHE A 105 0.56 -14.28 -3.98
CA PHE A 105 1.32 -14.73 -5.15
C PHE A 105 2.31 -15.85 -4.83
N VAL A 106 2.99 -15.78 -3.69
CA VAL A 106 3.87 -16.88 -3.22
C VAL A 106 3.05 -18.15 -2.99
N LEU A 107 1.87 -18.05 -2.38
CA LEU A 107 1.00 -19.20 -2.14
C LEU A 107 0.48 -19.80 -3.45
N VAL A 108 0.07 -18.94 -4.38
CA VAL A 108 -0.41 -19.36 -5.71
C VAL A 108 0.70 -20.10 -6.45
N GLU A 109 1.92 -19.57 -6.50
CA GLU A 109 3.08 -20.22 -7.10
C GLU A 109 3.31 -21.63 -6.51
N ASN A 110 3.44 -21.71 -5.18
CA ASN A 110 3.69 -22.99 -4.50
C ASN A 110 2.55 -24.00 -4.69
N SER A 111 1.31 -23.54 -4.85
CA SER A 111 0.14 -24.40 -5.06
C SER A 111 -0.01 -24.90 -6.49
N LEU A 112 0.38 -24.08 -7.48
CA LEU A 112 0.25 -24.40 -8.90
C LEU A 112 1.49 -25.11 -9.45
N GLY A 113 2.62 -25.09 -8.73
CA GLY A 113 3.87 -25.71 -9.16
C GLY A 113 4.42 -25.11 -10.46
N VAL A 114 4.04 -23.86 -10.75
CA VAL A 114 4.59 -23.03 -11.82
C VAL A 114 5.78 -22.26 -11.27
#